data_AF-A0A1C3XLS2-F1
#
_entry.id   AF-A0A1C3XLS2-F1
#
_cell.length_a   1.000
_cell.length_b   1.000
_cell.length_c   1.000
_cell.angle_alpha   90.00
_cell.angle_beta   90.00
_cell.angle_gamma   90.00
#
_symmetry.space_group_name_H-M   'P 1'
#
loop_
_entity.id
_entity.type
_entity.pdbx_description
1 polymer ?
#
loop_
_entity_poly.entity_id
_entity_poly.type
_entity_poly.pdbx_seq_one_letter_code
_entity_poly.pdbx_strand_id
1 'polypeptide(L)'
;MAAQAAAARTSSVRSFTRKRPVRKPWPEDAERERVVIDPPTICAAAAGRACRSWARMSTRHWRRYRCRFKVIETVREKFTCRDCEAISQAPAPFHATPRGFIGPHLLATIVFDKFGMHSPLNRQSTRFKCEGIDLSTSTLADQVGFGAAPHGSH
;
A
#
# COMPACT_ATOMS: atom_id res chain seq x y z
N MET A 1 24.85 40.07 52.14
CA MET A 1 25.01 38.59 52.15
C MET A 1 23.85 37.85 51.44
N ALA A 2 23.19 38.43 50.42
CA ALA A 2 22.09 37.76 49.69
C ALA A 2 22.36 37.59 48.17
N ALA A 3 23.24 38.40 47.57
CA ALA A 3 23.54 38.32 46.14
C ALA A 3 24.45 37.15 45.74
N GLN A 4 25.20 36.57 46.68
CA GLN A 4 26.15 35.48 46.40
C GLN A 4 25.51 34.08 46.40
N ALA A 5 24.26 33.94 46.85
CA ALA A 5 23.58 32.65 46.93
C ALA A 5 22.84 32.23 45.64
N ALA A 6 22.63 33.15 44.69
CA ALA A 6 21.90 32.86 43.45
C ALA A 6 22.78 32.33 42.31
N ALA A 7 24.10 32.51 42.36
CA ALA A 7 25.01 32.11 41.30
C ALA A 7 25.36 30.60 41.31
N ALA A 8 25.11 29.90 42.42
CA ALA A 8 25.61 28.53 42.64
C ALA A 8 24.71 27.41 42.08
N ARG A 9 23.62 27.73 41.36
CA ARG A 9 22.68 26.73 40.81
C ARG A 9 22.51 26.77 39.29
N THR A 10 23.53 27.21 38.55
CA THR A 10 23.56 26.98 37.10
C THR A 10 24.20 25.63 36.80
N SER A 11 23.34 24.63 36.57
CA SER A 11 23.73 23.34 36.01
C SER A 11 24.39 23.57 34.64
N SER A 12 25.65 23.17 34.50
CA SER A 12 26.34 23.20 33.22
C SER A 12 25.77 22.11 32.32
N VAL A 13 24.86 22.51 31.44
CA VAL A 13 24.31 21.61 30.42
C VAL A 13 25.42 21.33 29.40
N ARG A 14 25.87 20.06 29.33
CA ARG A 14 26.83 19.62 28.31
C ARG A 14 26.29 19.97 26.93
N SER A 15 27.11 20.63 26.11
CA SER A 15 26.78 20.93 24.72
C SER A 15 26.58 19.64 23.93
N PHE A 16 25.34 19.34 23.55
CA PHE A 16 25.04 18.21 22.69
C PHE A 16 25.27 18.61 21.23
N THR A 17 26.26 17.99 20.57
CA THR A 17 26.44 18.14 19.13
C THR A 17 25.29 17.42 18.44
N ARG A 18 24.34 18.17 17.87
CA ARG A 18 23.27 17.57 17.05
C ARG A 18 23.92 16.87 15.86
N LYS A 19 23.85 15.53 15.83
CA LYS A 19 24.16 14.77 14.61
C LYS A 19 23.25 15.29 13.51
N ARG A 20 23.84 15.81 12.43
CA ARG A 20 23.09 16.25 11.26
C ARG A 20 22.31 15.04 10.73
N PRO A 21 20.97 15.08 10.66
CA PRO A 21 20.21 13.95 10.17
C PRO A 21 20.59 13.69 8.71
N VAL A 22 21.24 12.56 8.47
CA VAL A 22 21.51 12.06 7.12
C VAL A 22 20.31 11.20 6.72
N ARG A 23 19.79 11.40 5.51
CA ARG A 23 18.69 10.56 5.01
C ARG A 23 19.18 9.12 4.94
N LYS A 24 18.46 8.20 5.59
CA LYS A 24 18.74 6.77 5.48
C LYS A 24 18.65 6.37 4.00
N PRO A 25 19.60 5.58 3.47
CA PRO A 25 19.50 5.08 2.10
C PRO A 25 18.21 4.28 1.93
N TRP A 26 17.62 4.37 0.74
CA TRP A 26 16.43 3.61 0.39
C TRP A 26 16.75 2.11 0.33
N PRO A 27 15.79 1.22 0.63
CA PRO A 27 15.96 -0.22 0.44
C PRO A 27 16.41 -0.55 -0.98
N GLU A 28 17.26 -1.55 -1.14
CA GLU A 28 17.84 -1.94 -2.43
C GLU A 28 16.81 -2.68 -3.31
N ASP A 29 15.94 -3.44 -2.67
CA ASP A 29 14.85 -4.26 -3.21
C ASP A 29 13.58 -3.47 -3.59
N ALA A 30 13.52 -2.18 -3.25
CA ALA A 30 12.39 -1.34 -3.63
C ALA A 30 12.31 -1.18 -5.15
N GLU A 31 11.10 -1.36 -5.72
CA GLU A 31 10.84 -1.11 -7.13
C GLU A 31 11.21 0.34 -7.51
N ARG A 32 11.98 0.51 -8.59
CA ARG A 32 12.48 1.82 -9.04
C ARG A 32 11.97 2.13 -10.44
N GLU A 33 11.13 3.14 -10.53
CA GLU A 33 10.78 3.79 -11.79
C GLU A 33 11.72 4.98 -12.02
N ARG A 34 12.40 5.04 -13.17
CA ARG A 34 13.26 6.16 -13.55
C ARG A 34 12.57 7.00 -14.62
N VAL A 35 12.01 8.13 -14.22
CA VAL A 35 11.52 9.16 -15.14
C VAL A 35 12.69 10.07 -15.51
N VAL A 36 13.07 10.07 -16.79
CA VAL A 36 14.05 11.02 -17.33
C VAL A 36 13.27 12.16 -17.97
N ILE A 37 13.46 13.37 -17.46
CA ILE A 37 12.93 14.58 -18.08
C ILE A 37 14.00 15.07 -19.04
N ASP A 38 13.66 15.14 -20.32
CA ASP A 38 14.58 15.61 -21.34
C ASP A 38 14.86 17.10 -21.17
N PRO A 39 16.11 17.53 -21.44
CA PRO A 39 16.45 18.95 -21.41
C PRO A 39 15.67 19.70 -22.51
N PRO A 40 15.45 21.01 -22.35
CA PRO A 40 14.85 21.83 -23.40
C PRO A 40 15.69 21.78 -24.68
N THR A 41 15.03 21.60 -25.82
CA THR A 41 15.68 21.50 -27.14
C THR A 41 16.29 22.83 -27.61
N ILE A 42 15.83 23.95 -27.05
CA ILE A 42 16.27 25.29 -27.42
C ILE A 42 16.90 25.97 -26.22
N CYS A 43 18.14 26.44 -26.38
CA CYS A 43 18.75 27.35 -25.43
C CYS A 43 18.05 28.71 -25.51
N ALA A 44 17.52 29.19 -24.39
CA ALA A 44 16.88 30.50 -24.30
C ALA A 44 17.80 31.66 -24.75
N ALA A 45 19.13 31.48 -24.68
CA ALA A 45 20.10 32.51 -25.05
C ALA A 45 20.66 32.39 -26.48
N ALA A 46 20.59 31.22 -27.12
CA ALA A 46 21.35 30.94 -28.36
C ALA A 46 20.53 30.28 -29.48
N ALA A 47 19.20 30.31 -29.41
CA ALA A 47 18.30 29.75 -30.44
C ALA A 47 18.67 28.32 -30.88
N GLY A 48 19.13 27.49 -29.94
CA GLY A 48 19.34 26.05 -30.14
C GLY A 48 20.69 25.61 -30.72
N ARG A 49 21.67 26.49 -30.95
CA ARG A 49 23.00 26.03 -31.43
C ARG A 49 23.95 25.69 -30.27
N ALA A 50 24.45 24.45 -30.30
CA ALA A 50 25.56 23.90 -29.51
C ALA A 50 25.33 23.63 -27.99
N CYS A 51 24.14 23.18 -27.59
CA CYS A 51 23.95 22.63 -26.23
C CYS A 51 24.56 21.23 -26.08
N ARG A 52 25.31 21.00 -25.01
CA ARG A 52 25.83 19.67 -24.63
C ARG A 52 25.33 19.29 -23.25
N SER A 53 24.97 18.02 -23.06
CA SER A 53 24.61 17.50 -21.75
C SER A 53 25.83 17.49 -20.84
N TRP A 54 25.71 18.01 -19.62
CA TRP A 54 26.80 18.05 -18.66
C TRP A 54 26.53 17.15 -17.45
N ALA A 55 25.92 17.69 -16.39
CA ALA A 55 25.61 16.95 -15.18
C ALA A 55 24.13 16.56 -15.14
N ARG A 56 23.83 15.34 -14.70
CA ARG A 56 22.46 14.90 -14.38
C ARG A 56 22.27 14.94 -12.88
N MET A 57 21.28 15.72 -12.43
CA MET A 57 20.85 15.69 -11.03
C MET A 57 19.69 14.70 -10.89
N SER A 58 19.80 13.77 -9.94
CA SER A 58 18.74 12.80 -9.65
C SER A 58 18.12 13.03 -8.27
N THR A 59 16.81 13.16 -8.23
CA THR A 59 16.02 13.17 -6.98
C THR A 59 15.20 11.89 -6.91
N ARG A 60 15.17 11.24 -5.75
CA ARG A 60 14.36 10.02 -5.51
C ARG A 60 13.27 10.35 -4.49
N HIS A 61 12.04 9.94 -4.77
CA HIS A 61 10.89 10.07 -3.86
C HIS A 61 10.06 8.79 -3.87
N TRP A 62 9.39 8.47 -2.76
CA TRP A 62 8.37 7.42 -2.76
C TRP A 62 7.15 7.88 -3.56
N ARG A 63 6.60 6.98 -4.36
CA ARG A 63 5.32 7.18 -5.02
C ARG A 63 4.40 6.03 -4.65
N ARG A 64 3.20 6.35 -4.17
CA ARG A 64 2.16 5.33 -3.96
C ARG A 64 1.41 5.12 -5.26
N TYR A 65 1.37 3.89 -5.74
CA TYR A 65 0.44 3.48 -6.78
C TYR A 65 -0.95 3.26 -6.18
N ARG A 66 -2.00 3.65 -6.91
CA ARG A 66 -3.37 3.41 -6.47
C ARG A 66 -3.60 1.90 -6.37
N CYS A 67 -4.20 1.45 -5.26
CA CYS A 67 -4.70 0.09 -5.17
C CYS A 67 -5.71 -0.10 -6.30
N ARG A 68 -5.45 -1.03 -7.23
CA ARG A 68 -6.40 -1.37 -8.29
C ARG A 68 -7.16 -2.61 -7.85
N PHE A 69 -8.49 -2.52 -7.94
CA PHE A 69 -9.34 -3.67 -7.73
C PHE A 69 -9.57 -4.38 -9.05
N LYS A 70 -9.53 -5.71 -9.01
CA LYS A 70 -9.83 -6.57 -10.15
C LYS A 70 -10.87 -7.58 -9.72
N VAL A 71 -11.85 -7.80 -10.58
CA VAL A 71 -12.74 -8.96 -10.47
C VAL A 71 -12.00 -10.14 -11.10
N ILE A 72 -11.89 -11.23 -10.35
CA ILE A 72 -11.31 -12.48 -10.86
C ILE A 72 -12.46 -13.45 -11.06
N GLU A 73 -12.83 -13.70 -12.31
CA GLU A 73 -13.79 -14.73 -12.66
C GLU A 73 -13.04 -16.05 -12.85
N THR A 74 -13.38 -17.06 -12.05
CA THR A 74 -12.77 -18.40 -12.18
C THR A 74 -13.75 -19.33 -12.89
N VAL A 75 -13.54 -19.54 -14.18
CA VAL A 75 -14.33 -20.45 -15.00
C VAL A 75 -13.81 -21.87 -14.84
N ARG A 76 -14.70 -22.80 -14.46
CA ARG A 76 -14.40 -24.23 -14.35
C ARG A 76 -15.17 -24.99 -15.41
N GLU A 77 -14.54 -25.16 -16.56
CA GLU A 77 -15.12 -25.91 -17.67
C GLU A 77 -15.38 -27.36 -17.27
N LYS A 78 -16.53 -27.87 -17.70
CA LYS A 78 -16.89 -29.27 -17.56
C LYS A 78 -16.64 -29.93 -18.91
N PHE A 79 -15.90 -31.02 -18.89
CA PHE A 79 -15.69 -31.84 -20.07
C PHE A 79 -16.56 -33.10 -19.98
N THR A 80 -17.20 -33.49 -21.08
CA THR A 80 -17.90 -34.77 -21.19
C THR A 80 -17.19 -35.65 -22.21
N CYS A 81 -16.85 -36.87 -21.81
CA CYS A 81 -16.30 -37.85 -22.75
C CYS A 81 -17.41 -38.35 -23.69
N ARG A 82 -17.17 -38.41 -25.00
CA ARG A 82 -18.18 -38.90 -25.95
C ARG A 82 -18.37 -40.42 -25.90
N ASP A 83 -17.34 -41.16 -25.53
CA ASP A 83 -17.37 -42.64 -25.57
C ASP A 83 -17.97 -43.24 -24.29
N CYS A 84 -17.75 -42.60 -23.14
CA CYS A 84 -18.23 -43.10 -21.84
C CYS A 84 -19.18 -42.14 -21.11
N GLU A 85 -19.54 -41.01 -21.71
CA GLU A 85 -20.44 -39.98 -21.17
C GLU A 85 -20.05 -39.40 -19.80
N ALA A 86 -18.88 -39.76 -19.28
CA ALA A 86 -18.39 -39.30 -17.98
C ALA A 86 -18.07 -37.80 -18.00
N ILE A 87 -18.50 -37.10 -16.95
CA ILE A 87 -18.27 -35.66 -16.78
C ILE A 87 -17.05 -35.45 -15.88
N SER A 88 -16.03 -34.78 -16.38
CA SER A 88 -14.84 -34.39 -15.63
C SER A 88 -14.82 -32.87 -15.41
N GLN A 89 -14.45 -32.44 -14.20
CA GLN A 89 -14.29 -31.05 -13.84
C GLN A 89 -13.13 -30.90 -12.84
N ALA A 90 -12.26 -29.91 -13.06
CA ALA A 90 -11.23 -29.55 -12.09
C ALA A 90 -11.87 -29.15 -10.74
N PRO A 91 -11.29 -29.45 -9.57
CA PRO A 91 -11.86 -29.14 -8.26
C PRO A 91 -12.06 -27.63 -8.04
N ALA A 92 -12.92 -27.27 -7.07
CA ALA A 92 -13.18 -25.88 -6.76
C ALA A 92 -11.93 -25.22 -6.15
N PRO A 93 -11.55 -24.00 -6.58
CA PRO A 93 -10.58 -23.19 -5.85
C PRO A 93 -11.03 -22.98 -4.40
N PHE A 94 -10.05 -22.84 -3.51
CA PHE A 94 -10.31 -22.49 -2.13
C PHE A 94 -10.83 -21.04 -2.03
N HIS A 95 -11.88 -20.85 -1.23
CA HIS A 95 -12.41 -19.53 -0.87
C HIS A 95 -12.30 -19.32 0.64
N ALA A 96 -11.76 -18.18 1.05
CA ALA A 96 -11.53 -17.86 2.46
C ALA A 96 -12.84 -17.72 3.27
N THR A 97 -13.89 -17.22 2.63
CA THR A 97 -15.23 -17.13 3.23
C THR A 97 -16.24 -17.95 2.40
N PRO A 98 -17.12 -18.73 3.06
CA PRO A 98 -18.15 -19.50 2.35
C PRO A 98 -19.05 -18.56 1.53
N ARG A 99 -19.16 -18.82 0.21
CA ARG A 99 -19.93 -17.98 -0.73
C ARG A 99 -19.50 -16.49 -0.76
N GLY A 100 -18.31 -16.17 -0.24
CA GLY A 100 -17.81 -14.82 -0.20
C GLY A 100 -17.31 -14.34 -1.56
N PHE A 101 -17.81 -13.19 -2.00
CA PHE A 101 -17.32 -12.51 -3.20
C PHE A 101 -16.03 -11.70 -2.93
N ILE A 102 -15.63 -11.57 -1.65
CA ILE A 102 -14.40 -10.91 -1.24
C ILE A 102 -13.24 -11.92 -1.28
N GLY A 103 -12.29 -11.68 -2.17
CA GLY A 103 -11.07 -12.49 -2.27
C GLY A 103 -10.17 -12.40 -1.02
N PRO A 104 -9.28 -13.39 -0.79
CA PRO A 104 -8.49 -13.49 0.44
C PRO A 104 -7.62 -12.27 0.71
N HIS A 105 -7.01 -11.66 -0.32
CA HIS A 105 -6.19 -10.46 -0.16
C HIS A 105 -7.00 -9.22 0.25
N LEU A 106 -8.22 -9.07 -0.29
CA LEU A 106 -9.10 -7.97 0.09
C LEU A 106 -9.61 -8.16 1.52
N LEU A 107 -9.98 -9.39 1.90
CA LEU A 107 -10.38 -9.72 3.26
C LEU A 107 -9.25 -9.43 4.26
N ALA A 108 -8.01 -9.85 3.96
CA ALA A 108 -6.85 -9.56 4.79
C ALA A 108 -6.64 -8.05 4.98
N THR A 109 -6.85 -7.26 3.93
CA THR A 109 -6.76 -5.79 4.01
C THR A 109 -7.83 -5.21 4.93
N ILE A 110 -9.08 -5.65 4.82
CA ILE A 110 -10.19 -5.20 5.67
C ILE A 110 -9.93 -5.52 7.14
N VAL A 111 -9.50 -6.75 7.43
CA VAL A 111 -9.21 -7.23 8.78
C VAL A 111 -8.00 -6.48 9.38
N PHE A 112 -6.93 -6.31 8.60
CA PHE A 112 -5.76 -5.54 9.03
C PHE A 112 -6.10 -4.08 9.28
N ASP A 113 -6.85 -3.44 8.39
CA ASP A 113 -7.25 -2.04 8.58
C ASP A 113 -8.15 -1.87 9.82
N LYS A 114 -9.02 -2.86 10.11
CA LYS A 114 -9.89 -2.82 11.28
C LYS A 114 -9.12 -2.99 12.59
N PHE A 115 -8.29 -4.04 12.68
CA PHE A 115 -7.66 -4.42 13.94
C PHE A 115 -6.24 -3.87 14.10
N GLY A 116 -5.45 -3.83 13.02
CA GLY A 116 -4.07 -3.32 13.03
C GLY A 116 -4.01 -1.80 12.94
N MET A 117 -4.87 -1.18 12.14
CA MET A 117 -4.88 0.30 11.96
C MET A 117 -6.01 1.00 12.73
N HIS A 118 -6.81 0.25 13.50
CA HIS A 118 -7.98 0.76 14.22
C HIS A 118 -8.93 1.62 13.36
N SER A 119 -9.01 1.34 12.06
CA SER A 119 -9.89 2.06 11.15
C SER A 119 -11.29 1.45 11.20
N PRO A 120 -12.31 2.19 11.68
CA PRO A 120 -13.66 1.65 11.79
C PRO A 120 -14.25 1.33 10.41
N LEU A 121 -15.17 0.37 10.37
CA LEU A 121 -15.71 -0.16 9.11
C LEU A 121 -16.48 0.88 8.28
N ASN A 122 -17.11 1.87 8.94
CA ASN A 122 -17.74 3.00 8.24
C ASN A 122 -16.73 3.82 7.44
N ARG A 123 -15.54 4.06 8.00
CA ARG A 123 -14.46 4.78 7.31
C ARG A 123 -13.90 3.97 6.15
N GLN A 124 -13.78 2.65 6.33
CA GLN A 124 -13.36 1.76 5.24
C GLN A 124 -14.39 1.72 4.10
N SER A 125 -15.68 1.64 4.42
CA SER A 125 -16.77 1.70 3.44
C SER A 125 -16.70 2.97 2.59
N THR A 126 -16.57 4.15 3.22
CA THR A 126 -16.41 5.42 2.50
C THR A 126 -15.17 5.43 1.62
N ARG A 127 -14.04 4.89 2.10
CA ARG A 127 -12.82 4.78 1.30
C ARG A 127 -13.04 3.91 0.05
N PHE A 128 -13.64 2.73 0.20
CA PHE A 128 -13.92 1.85 -0.93
C PHE A 128 -14.85 2.52 -1.94
N LYS A 129 -15.86 3.29 -1.48
CA LYS A 129 -16.72 4.09 -2.36
C LYS A 129 -15.93 5.11 -3.18
N CYS A 130 -14.96 5.80 -2.57
CA CYS A 130 -14.06 6.71 -3.31
C CYS A 130 -13.16 5.98 -4.32
N GLU A 131 -12.90 4.70 -4.11
CA GLU A 131 -12.14 3.83 -5.02
C GLU A 131 -13.04 3.11 -6.04
N GLY A 132 -14.36 3.40 -6.05
CA GLY A 132 -15.33 2.88 -7.02
C GLY A 132 -16.00 1.57 -6.63
N ILE A 133 -15.85 1.11 -5.38
CA ILE A 133 -16.50 -0.11 -4.88
C ILE A 133 -17.51 0.25 -3.81
N ASP A 134 -18.78 -0.08 -4.07
CA ASP A 134 -19.83 0.07 -3.08
C ASP A 134 -19.87 -1.15 -2.13
N LEU A 135 -19.15 -1.04 -1.01
CA LEU A 135 -19.23 -1.99 0.10
C LEU A 135 -19.92 -1.33 1.27
N SER A 136 -21.08 -1.85 1.67
CA SER A 136 -21.78 -1.37 2.86
C SER A 136 -21.04 -1.76 4.14
N THR A 137 -21.30 -1.03 5.23
CA THR A 137 -20.73 -1.34 6.54
C THR A 137 -21.18 -2.69 7.09
N SER A 138 -22.43 -3.09 6.85
CA SER A 138 -22.95 -4.40 7.24
C SER A 138 -22.22 -5.51 6.48
N THR A 139 -22.07 -5.38 5.16
CA THR A 139 -21.31 -6.34 4.36
C THR A 139 -19.87 -6.49 4.84
N LEU A 140 -19.20 -5.39 5.19
CA LEU A 140 -17.85 -5.46 5.77
C LEU A 140 -17.85 -6.15 7.14
N ALA A 141 -18.87 -5.93 7.97
CA ALA A 141 -18.98 -6.55 9.29
C ALA A 141 -19.19 -8.07 9.17
N ASP A 142 -20.07 -8.50 8.26
CA ASP A 142 -20.33 -9.91 7.98
C ASP A 142 -19.05 -10.62 7.53
N GLN A 143 -18.30 -10.01 6.62
CA GLN A 143 -17.05 -10.58 6.08
C GLN A 143 -15.96 -10.69 7.15
N VAL A 144 -15.83 -9.70 8.04
CA VAL A 144 -14.95 -9.81 9.20
C VAL A 144 -15.43 -10.91 10.16
N GLY A 145 -16.74 -11.06 10.35
CA GLY A 145 -17.31 -12.14 11.15
C GLY A 145 -16.94 -13.52 10.62
N PHE A 146 -17.11 -13.74 9.31
CA PHE A 146 -16.74 -15.01 8.66
C PHE A 146 -15.24 -15.29 8.71
N GLY A 147 -14.39 -14.27 8.56
CA GLY A 147 -12.93 -14.44 8.61
C GLY A 147 -12.36 -14.63 10.01
N ALA A 148 -13.09 -14.24 11.06
CA ALA A 148 -12.69 -14.40 12.45
C ALA A 148 -13.34 -15.61 13.14
N ALA A 149 -14.39 -16.19 12.56
CA ALA A 149 -15.03 -17.38 13.07
C ALA A 149 -14.12 -18.60 12.89
N PRO A 150 -13.94 -19.46 13.91
CA PRO A 150 -13.22 -20.71 13.74
C PRO A 150 -13.94 -21.56 12.67
N HIS A 151 -13.18 -22.06 11.70
CA HIS A 151 -13.71 -22.94 10.66
C HIS A 151 -14.25 -24.23 11.30
N GLY A 152 -15.57 -24.33 11.51
CA GLY A 152 -16.14 -25.59 12.01
C GLY A 152 -17.47 -25.52 12.76
N SER A 153 -18.43 -24.67 12.38
CA SER A 153 -19.81 -24.80 12.88
C SER A 153 -20.82 -24.66 11.75
N HIS A 154 -20.82 -25.67 10.87
CA HIS A 154 -21.97 -26.11 10.10
C HIS A 154 -21.92 -27.63 10.00
#